data_AF-A0A7Y2D948-F1
#
_entry.id   AF-A0A7Y2D948-F1
#
_cell.length_a   1.000
_cell.length_b   1.000
_cell.length_c   1.000
_cell.angle_alpha   90.00
_cell.angle_beta   90.00
_cell.angle_gamma   90.00
#
_symmetry.space_group_name_H-M   'P 1'
#
loop_
_entity.id
_entity.type
_entity.pdbx_description
1 polymer ?
#
loop_
_entity_poly.entity_id
_entity_poly.type
_entity_poly.pdbx_seq_one_letter_code
_entity_poly.pdbx_strand_id
1 'polypeptide(L)'
;MRLANRGLTSLEIAEELELPASLAEKFNNRGYYGSVSHNAKATYQKYLGFFDGNPANLEPLPPVEASERYVEMMGGADAVVAKAREAYDRGEYRWVAQVVNHVVFAEPEHEGGRELQADALEQLGYQAESGPWRNFYLTGAQELRRGTTRRGSASAGTPAGLLRAIPIDMIFDSLAVRVDGPRADGRRLSVNWEFTDIEQQWVLGLDHGALHYHRGVDAGADASLRLSREVFAELLAGITDMADALDSGAIAIEGDAGVLVDLFGLLEEPDFQFNIVTP
;
A
#
# COMPACT_ATOMS: atom_id res chain seq x y z
N MET A 1 11.06 22.37 9.79
CA MET A 1 12.41 22.69 9.28
C MET A 1 13.34 23.32 10.30
N ARG A 2 12.97 24.36 11.08
CA ARG A 2 13.84 24.90 12.14
C ARG A 2 14.39 23.82 13.10
N LEU A 3 13.55 22.88 13.54
CA LEU A 3 13.95 21.77 14.42
C LEU A 3 14.87 20.76 13.71
N ALA A 4 14.58 20.41 12.45
CA ALA A 4 15.45 19.56 11.64
C ALA A 4 16.85 20.18 11.45
N ASN A 5 16.93 21.50 11.20
CA ASN A 5 18.21 22.22 11.12
C ASN A 5 19.00 22.23 12.44
N ARG A 6 18.34 21.92 13.58
CA ARG A 6 19.00 21.72 14.89
C ARG A 6 19.47 20.27 15.10
N GLY A 7 19.29 19.40 14.11
CA GLY A 7 19.67 17.99 14.16
C GLY A 7 18.59 17.03 14.66
N LEU A 8 17.37 17.50 14.91
CA LEU A 8 16.29 16.60 15.32
C LEU A 8 15.79 15.76 14.14
N THR A 9 15.55 14.49 14.41
CA THR A 9 14.95 13.51 13.49
C THR A 9 13.42 13.66 13.43
N SER A 10 12.80 12.98 12.47
CA SER A 10 11.35 12.99 12.27
C SER A 10 10.54 12.69 13.55
N LEU A 11 10.97 11.68 14.32
CA LEU A 11 10.29 11.28 15.55
C LEU A 11 10.46 12.31 16.67
N GLU A 12 11.68 12.84 16.85
CA GLU A 12 11.97 13.85 17.88
C GLU A 12 11.24 15.16 17.62
N ILE A 13 11.17 15.61 16.36
CA ILE A 13 10.39 16.79 15.97
C ILE A 13 8.92 16.61 16.32
N ALA A 14 8.37 15.41 16.13
CA ALA A 14 6.96 15.15 16.40
C ALA A 14 6.62 15.15 17.89
N GLU A 15 7.60 14.95 18.77
CA GLU A 15 7.45 15.09 20.23
C GLU A 15 7.72 16.53 20.71
N GLU A 16 8.62 17.30 20.06
CA GLU A 16 8.94 18.69 20.47
C GLU A 16 7.97 19.73 19.86
N LEU A 17 7.40 19.46 18.67
CA LEU A 17 6.61 20.45 17.96
C LEU A 17 5.18 20.55 18.50
N GLU A 18 4.91 21.65 19.22
CA GLU A 18 3.57 22.03 19.63
C GLU A 18 3.05 23.26 18.88
N LEU A 19 1.72 23.34 18.73
CA LEU A 19 1.08 24.56 18.24
C LEU A 19 1.09 25.62 19.36
N PRO A 20 1.40 26.89 19.06
CA PRO A 20 1.27 27.96 20.05
C PRO A 20 -0.18 28.10 20.49
N ALA A 21 -0.41 28.57 21.73
CA ALA A 21 -1.74 28.73 22.33
C ALA A 21 -2.73 29.49 21.43
N SER A 22 -2.25 30.53 20.74
CA SER A 22 -3.05 31.34 19.78
C SER A 22 -3.65 30.53 18.61
N LEU A 23 -3.11 29.34 18.33
CA LEU A 23 -3.63 28.38 17.37
C LEU A 23 -4.31 27.18 18.06
N ALA A 24 -3.71 26.62 19.11
CA ALA A 24 -4.12 25.36 19.73
C ALA A 24 -5.47 25.41 20.46
N GLU A 25 -5.88 26.59 20.93
CA GLU A 25 -7.12 26.82 21.68
C GLU A 25 -8.36 27.01 20.79
N LYS A 26 -8.21 26.90 19.47
CA LYS A 26 -9.32 27.02 18.52
C LYS A 26 -9.72 25.65 18.01
N PHE A 27 -11.00 25.28 18.18
CA PHE A 27 -11.56 23.99 17.75
C PHE A 27 -11.25 23.65 16.28
N ASN A 28 -11.33 24.62 15.38
CA ASN A 28 -11.07 24.41 13.94
C ASN A 28 -9.59 24.17 13.59
N ASN A 29 -8.68 24.31 14.55
CA ASN A 29 -7.25 24.01 14.38
C ASN A 29 -6.84 22.70 15.09
N ARG A 30 -7.78 22.00 15.73
CA ARG A 30 -7.51 20.74 16.42
C ARG A 30 -7.30 19.60 15.43
N GLY A 31 -6.54 18.60 15.87
CA GLY A 31 -6.14 17.47 15.04
C GLY A 31 -7.21 16.39 14.87
N TYR A 32 -8.43 16.75 14.45
CA TYR A 32 -9.53 15.78 14.31
C TYR A 32 -9.38 14.85 13.11
N TYR A 33 -8.67 15.30 12.06
CA TYR A 33 -8.40 14.50 10.86
C TYR A 33 -6.89 14.26 10.76
N GLY A 34 -6.14 15.29 10.35
CA GLY A 34 -4.68 15.31 10.51
C GLY A 34 -4.27 15.46 11.97
N SER A 35 -3.00 15.22 12.30
CA SER A 35 -2.43 15.50 13.62
C SER A 35 -1.09 16.21 13.48
N VAL A 36 -0.76 17.09 14.43
CA VAL A 36 0.52 17.81 14.44
C VAL A 36 1.69 16.82 14.35
N SER A 37 1.59 15.71 15.09
CA SER A 37 2.61 14.65 15.12
C SER A 37 2.89 14.07 13.72
N HIS A 38 1.91 13.48 13.02
CA HIS A 38 2.20 12.87 11.72
C HIS A 38 2.43 13.90 10.61
N ASN A 39 1.83 15.09 10.69
CA ASN A 39 2.11 16.16 9.73
C ASN A 39 3.55 16.69 9.85
N ALA A 40 4.10 16.74 11.07
CA ALA A 40 5.50 17.09 11.29
C ALA A 40 6.44 16.03 10.70
N LYS A 41 6.15 14.75 10.93
CA LYS A 41 6.90 13.62 10.36
C LYS A 41 6.86 13.63 8.82
N ALA A 42 5.68 13.83 8.24
CA ALA A 42 5.50 13.94 6.80
C ALA A 42 6.24 15.14 6.20
N THR A 43 6.28 16.27 6.92
CA THR A 43 7.06 17.44 6.51
C THR A 43 8.55 17.13 6.53
N TYR A 44 9.06 16.46 7.56
CA TYR A 44 10.45 16.00 7.57
C TYR A 44 10.73 15.10 6.35
N GLN A 45 9.89 14.09 6.13
CA GLN A 45 10.03 13.15 5.01
C GLN A 45 10.02 13.84 3.64
N LYS A 46 9.16 14.85 3.45
CA LYS A 46 9.10 15.65 2.22
C LYS A 46 10.43 16.34 1.90
N TYR A 47 11.16 16.82 2.91
CA TYR A 47 12.37 17.61 2.71
C TYR A 47 13.66 16.82 2.83
N LEU A 48 13.70 15.78 3.67
CA LEU A 48 14.92 15.05 4.02
C LEU A 48 14.84 13.54 3.70
N GLY A 49 13.67 13.04 3.28
CA GLY A 49 13.46 11.61 3.03
C GLY A 49 13.16 10.82 4.29
N PHE A 50 13.14 9.49 4.15
CA PHE A 50 12.81 8.55 5.23
C PHE A 50 13.97 8.36 6.23
N PHE A 51 15.22 8.52 5.77
CA PHE A 51 16.41 8.22 6.55
C PHE A 51 16.69 9.33 7.57
N ASP A 52 16.94 8.95 8.82
CA ASP A 52 17.13 9.88 9.94
C ASP A 52 18.57 10.39 10.07
N GLY A 53 19.50 9.89 9.26
CA GLY A 53 20.91 10.24 9.28
C GLY A 53 21.79 9.31 10.13
N ASN A 54 21.21 8.43 10.94
CA ASN A 54 21.96 7.46 11.76
C ASN A 54 22.23 6.18 10.97
N PRO A 55 23.48 5.82 10.65
CA PRO A 55 23.80 4.63 9.86
C PRO A 55 23.26 3.31 10.41
N ALA A 56 22.98 3.22 11.71
CA ALA A 56 22.35 2.04 12.32
C ALA A 56 20.94 1.76 11.74
N ASN A 57 20.29 2.77 11.16
CA ASN A 57 18.94 2.70 10.60
C ASN A 57 18.94 2.73 9.05
N LEU A 58 20.11 2.63 8.41
CA LEU A 58 20.23 2.73 6.95
C LEU A 58 19.73 1.46 6.23
N GLU A 59 20.08 0.30 6.76
CA GLU A 59 19.73 -1.01 6.21
C GLU A 59 19.26 -1.91 7.37
N PRO A 60 18.10 -1.61 7.98
CA PRO A 60 17.58 -2.42 9.07
C PRO A 60 17.13 -3.79 8.56
N LEU A 61 17.21 -4.79 9.44
CA LEU A 61 16.59 -6.09 9.21
C LEU A 61 15.07 -5.94 8.97
N PRO A 62 14.45 -6.79 8.14
CA PRO A 62 13.00 -6.85 8.01
C PRO A 62 12.30 -7.08 9.38
N PRO A 63 11.05 -6.60 9.57
CA PRO A 63 10.38 -6.64 10.86
C PRO A 63 10.31 -8.01 11.53
N VAL A 64 10.05 -9.09 10.79
CA VAL A 64 10.00 -10.46 11.33
C VAL A 64 11.37 -10.87 11.88
N GLU A 65 12.40 -10.81 11.04
CA GLU A 65 13.77 -11.19 11.40
C GLU A 65 14.37 -10.35 12.55
N ALA A 66 14.01 -9.07 12.62
CA ALA A 66 14.41 -8.20 13.72
C ALA A 66 13.69 -8.59 15.02
N SER A 67 12.39 -8.88 14.92
CA SER A 67 11.53 -9.18 16.06
C SER A 67 11.91 -10.49 16.76
N GLU A 68 12.25 -11.53 16.00
CA GLU A 68 12.77 -12.78 16.54
C GLU A 68 14.00 -12.54 17.44
N ARG A 69 14.95 -11.72 16.96
CA ARG A 69 16.17 -11.37 17.71
C ARG A 69 15.86 -10.49 18.94
N TYR A 70 14.93 -9.54 18.83
CA TYR A 70 14.51 -8.74 19.98
C TYR A 70 13.91 -9.62 21.08
N VAL A 71 13.01 -10.54 20.70
CA VAL A 71 12.36 -11.46 21.64
C VAL A 71 13.38 -12.38 22.30
N GLU A 72 14.32 -12.96 21.53
CA GLU A 72 15.43 -13.76 22.06
C GLU A 72 16.23 -12.96 23.11
N MET A 73 16.67 -11.75 22.76
CA MET A 73 17.47 -10.89 23.65
C MET A 73 16.72 -10.44 24.91
N MET A 74 15.39 -10.32 24.85
CA MET A 74 14.56 -9.91 25.99
C MET A 74 14.16 -11.07 26.92
N GLY A 75 14.49 -12.32 26.54
CA GLY A 75 14.28 -13.53 27.34
C GLY A 75 13.09 -14.38 26.91
N GLY A 76 12.63 -14.28 25.66
CA GLY A 76 11.50 -15.03 25.10
C GLY A 76 10.16 -14.29 25.22
N ALA A 77 9.17 -14.70 24.41
CA ALA A 77 7.89 -14.00 24.26
C ALA A 77 7.13 -13.83 25.57
N ASP A 78 7.00 -14.91 26.36
CA ASP A 78 6.35 -14.88 27.68
C ASP A 78 6.99 -13.85 28.62
N ALA A 79 8.32 -13.76 28.63
CA ALA A 79 9.05 -12.81 29.46
C ALA A 79 8.82 -11.36 29.01
N VAL A 80 8.74 -11.13 27.71
CA VAL A 80 8.40 -9.80 27.15
C VAL A 80 6.98 -9.42 27.55
N VAL A 81 6.00 -10.31 27.35
CA VAL A 81 4.58 -10.06 27.68
C VAL A 81 4.41 -9.79 29.17
N ALA A 82 5.07 -10.55 30.04
CA ALA A 82 5.02 -10.33 31.49
C ALA A 82 5.52 -8.93 31.87
N LYS A 83 6.70 -8.53 31.38
CA LYS A 83 7.27 -7.19 31.64
C LYS A 83 6.44 -6.07 31.01
N ALA A 84 5.91 -6.29 29.81
CA ALA A 84 5.08 -5.32 29.12
C ALA A 84 3.74 -5.11 29.83
N ARG A 85 3.20 -6.12 30.52
CA ARG A 85 2.01 -5.98 31.34
C ARG A 85 2.23 -5.02 32.52
N GLU A 86 3.40 -5.04 33.14
CA GLU A 86 3.75 -4.06 34.17
C GLU A 86 3.77 -2.63 33.62
N ALA A 87 4.27 -2.44 32.40
CA ALA A 87 4.25 -1.14 31.71
C ALA A 87 2.82 -0.71 31.33
N TYR A 88 1.99 -1.67 30.92
CA TYR A 88 0.57 -1.45 30.65
C TYR A 88 -0.17 -0.96 31.90
N ASP A 89 0.07 -1.59 33.05
CA ASP A 89 -0.54 -1.21 34.33
C ASP A 89 -0.11 0.18 34.80
N ARG A 90 1.05 0.67 34.34
CA ARG A 90 1.51 2.05 34.55
C ARG A 90 0.98 3.05 33.52
N GLY A 91 0.21 2.61 32.53
CA GLY A 91 -0.35 3.45 31.47
C GLY A 91 0.63 3.79 30.34
N GLU A 92 1.74 3.06 30.21
CA GLU A 92 2.79 3.30 29.21
C GLU A 92 2.42 2.73 27.83
N TYR A 93 1.19 2.94 27.37
CA TYR A 93 0.59 2.22 26.22
C TYR A 93 1.38 2.37 24.91
N ARG A 94 1.99 3.54 24.66
CA ARG A 94 2.84 3.76 23.47
C ARG A 94 4.05 2.80 23.47
N TRP A 95 4.66 2.58 24.63
CA TRP A 95 5.79 1.67 24.79
C TRP A 95 5.33 0.21 24.71
N VAL A 96 4.22 -0.14 25.38
CA VAL A 96 3.64 -1.48 25.30
C VAL A 96 3.36 -1.87 23.85
N ALA A 97 2.68 -0.99 23.10
CA ALA A 97 2.37 -1.20 21.70
C ALA A 97 3.63 -1.36 20.82
N GLN A 98 4.73 -0.69 21.16
CA GLN A 98 5.99 -0.81 20.44
C GLN A 98 6.70 -2.13 20.75
N VAL A 99 6.84 -2.49 22.02
CA VAL A 99 7.62 -3.66 22.44
C VAL A 99 6.89 -4.97 22.18
N VAL A 100 5.57 -5.02 22.41
CA VAL A 100 4.77 -6.24 22.23
C VAL A 100 4.54 -6.53 20.74
N ASN A 101 4.63 -5.52 19.86
CA ASN A 101 4.64 -5.75 18.42
C ASN A 101 5.76 -6.71 17.98
N HIS A 102 6.92 -6.70 18.65
CA HIS A 102 7.98 -7.67 18.37
C HIS A 102 7.55 -9.10 18.73
N VAL A 103 6.78 -9.30 19.81
CA VAL A 103 6.21 -10.63 20.11
C VAL A 103 5.26 -11.06 19.01
N VAL A 104 4.36 -10.18 18.56
CA VAL A 104 3.39 -10.50 17.51
C VAL A 104 4.06 -10.79 16.16
N PHE A 105 5.13 -10.09 15.80
CA PHE A 105 5.84 -10.33 14.54
C PHE A 105 6.77 -11.53 14.57
N ALA A 106 7.30 -11.91 15.75
CA ALA A 106 8.11 -13.13 15.91
C ALA A 106 7.25 -14.38 16.07
N GLU A 107 6.15 -14.28 16.82
CA GLU A 107 5.26 -15.38 17.18
C GLU A 107 3.79 -14.97 16.95
N PRO A 108 3.31 -14.96 15.69
CA PRO A 108 2.00 -14.42 15.33
C PRO A 108 0.82 -15.13 15.97
N GLU A 109 1.01 -16.37 16.45
CA GLU A 109 -0.01 -17.17 17.15
C GLU A 109 0.06 -17.04 18.69
N HIS A 110 0.98 -16.21 19.23
CA HIS A 110 1.11 -16.04 20.68
C HIS A 110 -0.05 -15.22 21.27
N GLU A 111 -1.10 -15.90 21.73
CA GLU A 111 -2.35 -15.30 22.22
C GLU A 111 -2.13 -14.16 23.24
N GLY A 112 -1.27 -14.38 24.25
CA GLY A 112 -1.01 -13.38 25.28
C GLY A 112 -0.36 -12.08 24.77
N GLY A 113 0.40 -12.16 23.67
CA GLY A 113 1.04 -11.03 23.02
C GLY A 113 0.06 -10.28 22.13
N ARG A 114 -0.75 -11.01 21.36
CA ARG A 114 -1.82 -10.44 20.54
C ARG A 114 -2.84 -9.68 21.38
N GLU A 115 -3.32 -10.27 22.47
CA GLU A 115 -4.31 -9.64 23.35
C GLU A 115 -3.73 -8.41 24.05
N LEU A 116 -2.50 -8.49 24.60
CA LEU A 116 -1.88 -7.33 25.24
C LEU A 116 -1.60 -6.19 24.24
N GLN A 117 -1.20 -6.52 23.00
CA GLN A 117 -1.05 -5.55 21.92
C GLN A 117 -2.39 -4.90 21.58
N ALA A 118 -3.46 -5.68 21.46
CA ALA A 118 -4.79 -5.18 21.18
C ALA A 118 -5.29 -4.24 22.28
N ASP A 119 -5.10 -4.62 23.56
CA ASP A 119 -5.45 -3.79 24.71
C ASP A 119 -4.70 -2.44 24.70
N ALA A 120 -3.39 -2.46 24.43
CA ALA A 120 -2.59 -1.24 24.36
C ALA A 120 -3.02 -0.32 23.22
N LEU A 121 -3.26 -0.87 22.02
CA LEU A 121 -3.78 -0.10 20.88
C LEU A 121 -5.17 0.45 21.18
N GLU A 122 -6.05 -0.32 21.82
CA GLU A 122 -7.39 0.12 22.19
C GLU A 122 -7.37 1.32 23.14
N GLN A 123 -6.51 1.32 24.16
CA GLN A 123 -6.30 2.47 25.03
C GLN A 123 -5.79 3.71 24.27
N LEU A 124 -4.84 3.53 23.35
CA LEU A 124 -4.37 4.61 22.47
C LEU A 124 -5.49 5.15 21.57
N GLY A 125 -6.36 4.28 21.07
CA GLY A 125 -7.54 4.65 20.30
C GLY A 125 -8.59 5.43 21.10
N TYR A 126 -8.74 5.13 22.39
CA TYR A 126 -9.62 5.89 23.29
C TYR A 126 -9.06 7.29 23.61
N GLN A 127 -7.73 7.45 23.63
CA GLN A 127 -7.07 8.72 23.89
C GLN A 127 -6.90 9.60 22.63
N ALA A 128 -7.06 9.02 21.44
CA ALA A 128 -6.84 9.73 20.18
C ALA A 128 -7.93 10.78 19.89
N GLU A 129 -7.51 12.05 19.73
CA GLU A 129 -8.37 13.14 19.23
C GLU A 129 -8.60 13.03 17.71
N SER A 130 -7.64 12.49 16.97
CA SER A 130 -7.74 12.26 15.52
C SER A 130 -8.63 11.04 15.24
N GLY A 131 -9.71 11.26 14.49
CA GLY A 131 -10.61 10.20 14.02
C GLY A 131 -9.87 9.11 13.23
N PRO A 132 -9.00 9.45 12.26
CA PRO A 132 -8.15 8.47 11.60
C PRO A 132 -7.29 7.66 12.58
N TRP A 133 -6.57 8.29 13.52
CA TRP A 133 -5.74 7.56 14.49
C TRP A 133 -6.57 6.61 15.35
N ARG A 134 -7.71 7.07 15.87
CA ARG A 134 -8.67 6.22 16.59
C ARG A 134 -9.04 4.99 15.75
N ASN A 135 -9.39 5.19 14.48
CA ASN A 135 -9.77 4.08 13.61
C ASN A 135 -8.61 3.10 13.38
N PHE A 136 -7.40 3.58 13.07
CA PHE A 136 -6.22 2.71 12.93
C PHE A 136 -5.96 1.87 14.17
N TYR A 137 -5.97 2.50 15.35
CA TYR A 137 -5.76 1.79 16.62
C TYR A 137 -6.83 0.72 16.90
N LEU A 138 -8.10 1.08 16.76
CA LEU A 138 -9.21 0.16 17.08
C LEU A 138 -9.37 -0.95 16.04
N THR A 139 -9.11 -0.68 14.76
CA THR A 139 -9.09 -1.72 13.73
C THR A 139 -7.91 -2.66 13.94
N GLY A 140 -6.71 -2.15 14.27
CA GLY A 140 -5.57 -3.00 14.60
C GLY A 140 -5.84 -3.91 15.80
N ALA A 141 -6.45 -3.38 16.87
CA ALA A 141 -6.89 -4.17 18.02
C ALA A 141 -7.94 -5.23 17.63
N GLN A 142 -8.88 -4.88 16.76
CA GLN A 142 -9.88 -5.81 16.26
C GLN A 142 -9.27 -6.97 15.47
N GLU A 143 -8.33 -6.69 14.56
CA GLU A 143 -7.67 -7.72 13.74
C GLU A 143 -6.72 -8.60 14.56
N LEU A 144 -6.07 -8.06 15.58
CA LEU A 144 -5.30 -8.86 16.54
C LEU A 144 -6.18 -9.86 17.29
N ARG A 145 -7.39 -9.46 17.71
CA ARG A 145 -8.32 -10.32 18.46
C ARG A 145 -9.08 -11.32 17.58
N ARG A 146 -9.31 -10.99 16.30
CA ARG A 146 -10.26 -11.74 15.43
C ARG A 146 -9.68 -12.23 14.10
N GLY A 147 -8.45 -11.85 13.79
CA GLY A 147 -7.87 -11.98 12.46
C GLY A 147 -8.36 -10.91 11.48
N THR A 148 -7.66 -10.78 10.36
CA THR A 148 -8.05 -9.91 9.25
C THR A 148 -9.43 -10.30 8.73
N THR A 149 -10.37 -9.35 8.72
CA THR A 149 -11.73 -9.63 8.25
C THR A 149 -11.73 -9.83 6.75
N ARG A 150 -11.75 -11.10 6.32
CA ARG A 150 -11.95 -11.45 4.91
C ARG A 150 -13.40 -11.22 4.51
N ARG A 151 -13.71 -10.00 4.07
CA ARG A 151 -15.00 -9.73 3.41
C ARG A 151 -14.96 -10.42 2.04
N GLY A 152 -15.94 -11.27 1.72
CA GLY A 152 -16.03 -11.84 0.37
C GLY A 152 -15.92 -10.72 -0.67
N SER A 153 -15.15 -10.97 -1.75
CA SER A 153 -14.74 -9.99 -2.77
C SER A 153 -15.82 -8.92 -3.00
N ALA A 154 -15.66 -7.80 -2.31
CA ALA A 154 -16.42 -6.58 -2.54
C ALA A 154 -15.49 -5.53 -3.16
N SER A 155 -14.52 -5.98 -3.96
CA SER A 155 -14.06 -5.15 -5.07
C SER A 155 -15.22 -5.17 -6.07
N ALA A 156 -16.21 -4.29 -5.85
CA ALA A 156 -16.87 -3.72 -7.00
C ALA A 156 -15.73 -3.06 -7.76
N GLY A 157 -15.24 -3.71 -8.83
CA GLY A 157 -14.19 -3.17 -9.67
C GLY A 157 -14.50 -1.73 -10.04
N THR A 158 -13.48 -0.95 -10.39
CA THR A 158 -13.69 0.47 -10.71
C THR A 158 -14.82 0.59 -11.76
N PRO A 159 -15.91 1.31 -11.47
CA PRO A 159 -17.04 1.38 -12.39
C PRO A 159 -16.59 1.89 -13.77
N ALA A 160 -17.09 1.29 -14.84
CA ALA A 160 -16.69 1.66 -16.22
C ALA A 160 -16.80 3.16 -16.50
N GLY A 161 -17.80 3.84 -15.92
CA GLY A 161 -17.95 5.29 -16.03
C GLY A 161 -16.77 6.09 -15.45
N LEU A 162 -16.16 5.63 -14.36
CA LEU A 162 -14.96 6.23 -13.80
C LEU A 162 -13.73 5.84 -14.62
N LEU A 163 -13.63 4.57 -15.05
CA LEU A 163 -12.53 4.11 -15.89
C LEU A 163 -12.42 4.90 -17.19
N ARG A 164 -13.53 5.28 -17.83
CA ARG A 164 -13.52 6.13 -19.03
C ARG A 164 -12.92 7.53 -18.81
N ALA A 165 -12.99 8.06 -17.59
CA ALA A 165 -12.45 9.37 -17.25
C ALA A 165 -10.93 9.34 -16.96
N ILE A 166 -10.36 8.16 -16.73
CA ILE A 166 -8.93 8.01 -16.47
C ILE A 166 -8.15 8.07 -17.79
N PRO A 167 -7.08 8.88 -17.89
CA PRO A 167 -6.17 8.87 -19.05
C PRO A 167 -5.59 7.47 -19.33
N ILE A 168 -5.41 7.10 -20.60
CA ILE A 168 -4.95 5.76 -21.00
C ILE A 168 -3.55 5.44 -20.45
N ASP A 169 -2.66 6.43 -20.43
CA ASP A 169 -1.32 6.32 -19.83
C ASP A 169 -1.40 5.92 -18.35
N MET A 170 -2.29 6.53 -17.55
CA MET A 170 -2.48 6.13 -16.15
C MET A 170 -3.01 4.69 -15.99
N ILE A 171 -3.81 4.22 -16.94
CA ILE A 171 -4.25 2.81 -16.97
C ILE A 171 -3.07 1.90 -17.30
N PHE A 172 -2.25 2.26 -18.29
CA PHE A 172 -1.05 1.49 -18.63
C PHE A 172 -0.01 1.50 -17.51
N ASP A 173 0.19 2.62 -16.81
CA ASP A 173 0.99 2.68 -15.57
C ASP A 173 0.45 1.69 -14.52
N SER A 174 -0.87 1.63 -14.33
CA SER A 174 -1.48 0.67 -13.41
C SER A 174 -1.24 -0.78 -13.82
N LEU A 175 -1.29 -1.10 -15.12
CA LEU A 175 -0.90 -2.42 -15.63
C LEU A 175 0.58 -2.69 -15.41
N ALA A 176 1.45 -1.69 -15.63
CA ALA A 176 2.89 -1.83 -15.48
C ALA A 176 3.30 -2.21 -14.05
N VAL A 177 2.66 -1.60 -13.05
CA VAL A 177 2.89 -1.90 -11.62
C VAL A 177 2.50 -3.33 -11.25
N ARG A 178 1.60 -3.95 -12.02
CA ARG A 178 1.09 -5.30 -11.77
C ARG A 178 1.91 -6.41 -12.41
N VAL A 179 2.89 -6.08 -13.25
CA VAL A 179 3.73 -7.10 -13.90
C VAL A 179 4.59 -7.83 -12.86
N ASP A 180 4.50 -9.16 -12.83
CA ASP A 180 5.50 -10.01 -12.17
C ASP A 180 6.80 -9.98 -13.01
N GLY A 181 7.67 -9.03 -12.67
CA GLY A 181 8.94 -8.81 -13.34
C GLY A 181 9.83 -10.06 -13.41
N PRO A 182 10.05 -10.79 -12.31
CA PRO A 182 10.77 -12.07 -12.32
C PRO A 182 10.19 -13.11 -13.30
N ARG A 183 8.86 -13.27 -13.40
CA ARG A 183 8.24 -14.17 -14.39
C ARG A 183 8.31 -13.64 -15.83
N ALA A 184 8.41 -12.33 -15.99
CA ALA A 184 8.54 -11.65 -17.27
C ALA A 184 9.99 -11.58 -17.78
N ASP A 185 10.98 -12.02 -16.99
CA ASP A 185 12.39 -11.97 -17.39
C ASP A 185 12.66 -12.74 -18.69
N GLY A 186 13.49 -12.15 -19.55
CA GLY A 186 13.83 -12.67 -20.87
C GLY A 186 12.69 -12.65 -21.91
N ARG A 187 11.48 -12.20 -21.56
CA ARG A 187 10.37 -12.05 -22.51
C ARG A 187 10.41 -10.66 -23.17
N ARG A 188 10.06 -10.63 -24.45
CA ARG A 188 9.86 -9.41 -25.22
C ARG A 188 8.60 -9.51 -26.06
N LEU A 189 7.72 -8.51 -25.97
CA LEU A 189 6.54 -8.36 -26.82
C LEU A 189 6.23 -6.89 -27.07
N SER A 190 5.54 -6.60 -28.17
CA SER A 190 5.08 -5.27 -28.58
C SER A 190 3.66 -5.37 -29.15
N VAL A 191 2.74 -4.58 -28.62
CA VAL A 191 1.33 -4.54 -29.06
C VAL A 191 0.93 -3.12 -29.37
N ASN A 192 0.43 -2.88 -30.58
CA ASN A 192 -0.24 -1.62 -30.92
C ASN A 192 -1.66 -1.62 -30.36
N TRP A 193 -2.08 -0.49 -29.80
CA TRP A 193 -3.43 -0.24 -29.32
C TRP A 193 -4.01 0.96 -30.07
N GLU A 194 -5.08 0.75 -30.82
CA GLU A 194 -5.81 1.80 -31.51
C GLU A 194 -7.20 1.99 -30.88
N PHE A 195 -7.40 3.18 -30.31
CA PHE A 195 -8.67 3.63 -29.76
C PHE A 195 -9.46 4.41 -30.81
N THR A 196 -10.45 3.77 -31.40
CA THR A 196 -11.14 4.22 -32.62
C THR A 196 -12.04 5.45 -32.44
N ASP A 197 -12.51 5.69 -31.23
CA ASP A 197 -13.48 6.74 -30.88
C ASP A 197 -12.84 8.03 -30.36
N ILE A 198 -11.57 7.98 -29.97
CA ILE A 198 -10.81 9.12 -29.44
C ILE A 198 -9.57 9.45 -30.28
N GLU A 199 -9.38 8.76 -31.41
CA GLU A 199 -8.27 8.95 -32.36
C GLU A 199 -6.89 8.84 -31.70
N GLN A 200 -6.70 7.83 -30.88
CA GLN A 200 -5.47 7.62 -30.13
C GLN A 200 -4.82 6.28 -30.47
N GLN A 201 -3.52 6.32 -30.71
CA GLN A 201 -2.70 5.14 -30.93
C GLN A 201 -1.57 5.07 -29.90
N TRP A 202 -1.32 3.87 -29.41
CA TRP A 202 -0.29 3.58 -28.43
C TRP A 202 0.45 2.31 -28.81
N VAL A 203 1.70 2.23 -28.36
CA VAL A 203 2.47 0.99 -28.32
C VAL A 203 2.60 0.61 -26.85
N LEU A 204 2.25 -0.62 -26.51
CA LEU A 204 2.49 -1.23 -25.21
C LEU A 204 3.51 -2.34 -25.40
N GLY A 205 4.67 -2.20 -24.81
CA GLY A 205 5.76 -3.17 -24.89
C GLY A 205 6.12 -3.73 -23.53
N LEU A 206 6.63 -4.96 -23.52
CA LEU A 206 7.23 -5.59 -22.35
C LEU A 206 8.65 -6.01 -22.74
N ASP A 207 9.63 -5.60 -21.96
CA ASP A 207 11.02 -6.04 -22.11
C ASP A 207 11.75 -5.89 -20.77
N HIS A 208 12.78 -6.71 -20.54
CA HIS A 208 13.57 -6.71 -19.28
C HIS A 208 12.71 -6.78 -18.00
N GLY A 209 11.61 -7.55 -18.03
CA GLY A 209 10.69 -7.68 -16.90
C GLY A 209 9.85 -6.44 -16.58
N ALA A 210 9.79 -5.45 -17.48
CA ALA A 210 9.04 -4.22 -17.28
C ALA A 210 8.15 -3.86 -18.47
N LEU A 211 6.95 -3.37 -18.16
CA LEU A 211 6.03 -2.80 -19.14
C LEU A 211 6.41 -1.35 -19.43
N HIS A 212 6.35 -0.96 -20.70
CA HIS A 212 6.53 0.42 -21.14
C HIS A 212 5.50 0.75 -22.21
N TYR A 213 5.21 2.04 -22.39
CA TYR A 213 4.29 2.48 -23.41
C TYR A 213 4.66 3.85 -23.95
N HIS A 214 4.24 4.13 -25.17
CA HIS A 214 4.35 5.45 -25.77
C HIS A 214 3.26 5.67 -26.82
N ARG A 215 3.03 6.93 -27.19
CA ARG A 215 2.12 7.30 -28.28
C ARG A 215 2.67 6.84 -29.63
N GLY A 216 1.78 6.46 -30.55
CA GLY A 216 2.11 6.11 -31.92
C GLY A 216 1.84 4.65 -32.24
N VAL A 217 2.51 4.16 -33.28
CA VAL A 217 2.36 2.80 -33.83
C VAL A 217 3.75 2.24 -34.11
N ASP A 218 3.97 0.99 -33.76
CA ASP A 218 5.14 0.20 -34.10
C ASP A 218 4.81 -0.75 -35.27
N ALA A 219 5.45 -0.53 -36.41
CA ALA A 219 5.25 -1.38 -37.60
C ALA A 219 5.80 -2.81 -37.41
N GLY A 220 6.67 -3.02 -36.42
CA GLY A 220 7.20 -4.32 -36.04
C GLY A 220 6.50 -4.96 -34.84
N ALA A 221 5.35 -4.42 -34.40
CA ALA A 221 4.59 -4.99 -33.29
C ALA A 221 4.12 -6.41 -33.60
N ASP A 222 4.12 -7.28 -32.59
CA ASP A 222 3.69 -8.66 -32.71
C ASP A 222 2.18 -8.76 -32.95
N ALA A 223 1.42 -7.80 -32.42
CA ALA A 223 -0.02 -7.67 -32.63
C ALA A 223 -0.49 -6.21 -32.67
N SER A 224 -1.66 -5.98 -33.25
CA SER A 224 -2.37 -4.70 -33.24
C SER A 224 -3.83 -4.90 -32.82
N LEU A 225 -4.22 -4.29 -31.71
CA LEU A 225 -5.53 -4.35 -31.09
C LEU A 225 -6.30 -3.05 -31.38
N ARG A 226 -7.46 -3.16 -32.00
CA ARG A 226 -8.37 -2.04 -32.32
C ARG A 226 -9.64 -2.18 -31.50
N LEU A 227 -10.00 -1.14 -30.75
CA LEU A 227 -11.17 -1.10 -29.87
C LEU A 227 -11.62 0.34 -29.61
N SER A 228 -12.80 0.56 -29.03
CA SER A 228 -13.19 1.89 -28.54
C SER A 228 -12.75 2.08 -27.08
N ARG A 229 -12.70 3.34 -26.62
CA ARG A 229 -12.43 3.69 -25.22
C ARG A 229 -13.48 3.12 -24.28
N GLU A 230 -14.73 3.03 -24.74
CA GLU A 230 -15.85 2.43 -24.04
C GLU A 230 -15.61 0.93 -23.80
N VAL A 231 -15.35 0.18 -24.88
CA VAL A 231 -15.07 -1.27 -24.80
C VAL A 231 -13.87 -1.55 -23.89
N PHE A 232 -12.80 -0.75 -24.00
CA PHE A 232 -11.65 -0.88 -23.10
C PHE A 232 -12.02 -0.70 -21.62
N ALA A 233 -12.89 0.26 -21.29
CA ALA A 233 -13.34 0.46 -19.92
C ALA A 233 -14.27 -0.67 -19.44
N GLU A 234 -15.07 -1.26 -20.32
CA GLU A 234 -15.95 -2.39 -20.00
C GLU A 234 -15.16 -3.67 -19.72
N LEU A 235 -14.09 -3.94 -20.49
CA LEU A 235 -13.17 -5.04 -20.24
C LEU A 235 -12.52 -4.91 -18.85
N LEU A 236 -11.99 -3.73 -18.54
CA LEU A 236 -11.35 -3.47 -17.24
C LEU A 236 -12.34 -3.52 -16.06
N ALA A 237 -13.60 -3.19 -16.29
CA ALA A 237 -14.67 -3.29 -15.29
C ALA A 237 -15.23 -4.72 -15.16
N GLY A 238 -14.83 -5.65 -16.02
CA GLY A 238 -15.39 -7.01 -16.08
C GLY A 238 -16.86 -7.05 -16.52
N ILE A 239 -17.31 -6.05 -17.27
CA ILE A 239 -18.68 -6.00 -17.84
C ILE A 239 -18.79 -6.88 -19.09
N THR A 240 -17.71 -6.96 -19.86
CA THR A 240 -17.52 -7.87 -20.99
C THR A 240 -16.15 -8.51 -20.88
N ASP A 241 -15.92 -9.62 -21.56
CA ASP A 241 -14.60 -10.25 -21.67
C ASP A 241 -14.06 -10.18 -23.10
N MET A 242 -12.79 -10.58 -23.27
CA MET A 242 -12.13 -10.52 -24.57
C MET A 242 -12.80 -11.41 -25.62
N ALA A 243 -13.39 -12.55 -25.23
CA ALA A 243 -14.02 -13.48 -26.17
C ALA A 243 -15.33 -12.88 -26.69
N ASP A 244 -16.20 -12.40 -25.80
CA ASP A 244 -17.46 -11.76 -26.16
C ASP A 244 -17.24 -10.49 -27.00
N ALA A 245 -16.22 -9.71 -26.68
CA ALA A 245 -15.89 -8.49 -27.41
C ALA A 245 -15.29 -8.78 -28.81
N LEU A 246 -14.57 -9.90 -28.98
CA LEU A 246 -14.13 -10.38 -30.30
C LEU A 246 -15.31 -10.92 -31.13
N ASP A 247 -16.16 -11.76 -30.54
CA ASP A 247 -17.30 -12.39 -31.22
C ASP A 247 -18.34 -11.36 -31.69
N SER A 248 -18.54 -10.28 -30.92
CA SER A 248 -19.40 -9.16 -31.30
C SER A 248 -18.78 -8.20 -32.31
N GLY A 249 -17.48 -8.33 -32.60
CA GLY A 249 -16.73 -7.41 -33.46
C GLY A 249 -16.44 -6.05 -32.82
N ALA A 250 -16.61 -5.91 -31.51
CA ALA A 250 -16.27 -4.71 -30.74
C ALA A 250 -14.75 -4.51 -30.61
N ILE A 251 -14.00 -5.62 -30.72
CA ILE A 251 -12.54 -5.67 -30.78
C ILE A 251 -12.12 -6.32 -32.11
N ALA A 252 -11.04 -5.81 -32.70
CA ALA A 252 -10.31 -6.50 -33.76
C ALA A 252 -8.84 -6.65 -33.38
N ILE A 253 -8.26 -7.83 -33.66
CA ILE A 253 -6.84 -8.11 -33.43
C ILE A 253 -6.22 -8.55 -34.76
N GLU A 254 -5.11 -7.91 -35.12
CA GLU A 254 -4.24 -8.30 -36.23
C GLU A 254 -2.90 -8.80 -35.67
N GLY A 255 -2.27 -9.79 -36.30
CA GLY A 255 -1.02 -10.40 -35.81
C GLY A 255 -1.24 -11.56 -34.84
N ASP A 256 -0.30 -11.76 -33.90
CA ASP A 256 -0.34 -12.87 -32.94
C ASP A 256 -1.15 -12.50 -31.69
N ALA A 257 -2.41 -12.93 -31.60
CA ALA A 257 -3.24 -12.70 -30.41
C ALA A 257 -2.69 -13.36 -29.13
N GLY A 258 -1.79 -14.34 -29.24
CA GLY A 258 -1.17 -15.01 -28.09
C GLY A 258 -0.36 -14.07 -27.21
N VAL A 259 0.22 -13.00 -27.76
CA VAL A 259 1.02 -12.03 -26.99
C VAL A 259 0.18 -11.26 -25.97
N LEU A 260 -1.11 -11.03 -26.22
CA LEU A 260 -2.02 -10.42 -25.25
C LEU A 260 -2.30 -11.39 -24.09
N VAL A 261 -2.48 -12.68 -24.37
CA VAL A 261 -2.65 -13.71 -23.34
C VAL A 261 -1.40 -13.81 -22.47
N ASP A 262 -0.23 -13.82 -23.10
CA ASP A 262 1.05 -13.83 -22.38
C ASP A 262 1.22 -12.58 -21.51
N LEU A 263 0.93 -11.39 -22.05
CA LEU A 263 0.99 -10.13 -21.30
C LEU A 263 0.08 -10.15 -20.08
N PHE A 264 -1.20 -10.48 -20.24
CA PHE A 264 -2.15 -10.50 -19.13
C PHE A 264 -1.87 -11.62 -18.13
N GLY A 265 -1.31 -12.76 -18.58
CA GLY A 265 -0.89 -13.86 -17.71
C GLY A 265 0.32 -13.55 -16.83
N LEU A 266 1.02 -12.45 -17.10
CA LEU A 266 2.13 -11.92 -16.29
C LEU A 266 1.68 -10.87 -15.27
N LEU A 267 0.40 -10.48 -15.27
CA LEU A 267 -0.12 -9.54 -14.27
C LEU A 267 -0.52 -10.27 -12.99
N GLU A 268 -0.15 -9.71 -11.85
CA GLU A 268 -0.65 -10.11 -10.55
C GLU A 268 -1.95 -9.35 -10.23
N GLU A 269 -2.85 -10.04 -9.53
CA GLU A 269 -4.03 -9.42 -8.94
C GLU A 269 -3.70 -8.99 -7.51
N PRO A 270 -3.98 -7.73 -7.13
CA PRO A 270 -3.71 -7.27 -5.78
C PRO A 270 -4.61 -8.00 -4.78
N ASP A 271 -4.03 -8.54 -3.72
CA ASP A 271 -4.79 -8.96 -2.55
C ASP A 271 -5.19 -7.71 -1.75
N PHE A 272 -6.49 -7.45 -1.62
CA PHE A 272 -7.00 -6.32 -0.83
C PHE A 272 -7.11 -6.63 0.67
N GLN A 273 -6.72 -7.84 1.09
CA GLN A 273 -6.90 -8.38 2.45
C GLN A 273 -5.58 -8.84 3.08
N PHE A 274 -4.47 -8.21 2.68
CA PHE A 274 -3.16 -8.45 3.27
C PHE A 274 -3.14 -8.09 4.76
N ASN A 275 -2.28 -8.78 5.51
CA ASN A 275 -2.10 -8.52 6.94
C ASN A 275 -1.35 -7.20 7.16
N ILE A 276 -1.74 -6.48 8.22
CA ILE A 276 -1.10 -5.21 8.64
C ILE A 276 -0.45 -5.34 10.02
N VAL A 277 -1.21 -5.88 10.99
CA VAL A 277 -0.78 -5.99 12.40
C VAL A 277 -0.10 -7.32 12.75
N THR A 278 0.06 -8.19 11.76
CA THR A 278 0.81 -9.45 11.81
C THR A 278 1.58 -9.61 10.51
N PRO A 279 2.60 -10.48 10.46
CA PRO A 279 3.24 -10.88 9.21
C PRO A 279 2.26 -11.48 8.20
#